data_AF-A0A383V3A2-F1
#
_entry.id   AF-A0A383V3A2-F1
#
_cell.length_a   1.000
_cell.length_b   1.000
_cell.length_c   1.000
_cell.angle_alpha   90.00
_cell.angle_beta   90.00
_cell.angle_gamma   90.00
#
_symmetry.space_group_name_H-M   'P 1'
#
loop_
_entity.id
_entity.type
_entity.pdbx_description
1 polymer ?
#
loop_
_entity_poly.entity_id
_entity_poly.type
_entity_poly.pdbx_seq_one_letter_code
_entity_poly.pdbx_strand_id
1 'polypeptide(L)'
;MGRQVLVAWLMLLCAPTSMQQGLQFDPNAALRASGSYETLKNIYSNSKAFKQAFATGRASQACSRSQGSLCSPYSQTMEQKGAMLIATSPQSFDARSHGAMGSFSAVAQPKDQGQCNSCVAFALLAAAQSAMACALKQDASSSISEQDFFFCKSVSQGEERTCSSSWSMRQGIEALVAMSVAGKHPVIEDCMPWNPSNPTCSYDCQDVEGMLKQGSFSYVRLDSAW
;
A
#
# COMPACT_ATOMS: atom_id res chain seq x y z
N MET A 1 53.19 -11.51 20.10
CA MET A 1 52.12 -11.71 19.10
C MET A 1 50.83 -12.00 19.86
N GLY A 2 49.98 -11.01 20.06
CA GLY A 2 48.76 -11.17 20.85
C GLY A 2 48.02 -9.85 20.98
N ARG A 3 46.87 -9.77 20.29
CA ARG A 3 45.75 -8.81 20.49
C ARG A 3 44.86 -8.82 19.25
N GLN A 4 43.93 -9.78 19.14
CA GLN A 4 42.72 -9.68 18.29
C GLN A 4 41.61 -10.60 18.81
N VAL A 5 41.22 -10.46 20.07
CA VAL A 5 39.99 -11.08 20.60
C VAL A 5 39.36 -10.09 21.58
N LEU A 6 38.63 -9.08 21.08
CA LEU A 6 37.74 -8.20 21.86
C LEU A 6 37.06 -7.15 20.96
N VAL A 7 36.30 -7.59 19.95
CA VAL A 7 35.36 -6.68 19.22
C VAL A 7 33.96 -7.29 19.08
N ALA A 8 33.77 -8.58 19.37
CA ALA A 8 32.49 -9.26 19.14
C ALA A 8 31.43 -9.08 20.25
N TRP A 9 31.72 -8.40 21.37
CA TRP A 9 30.81 -8.34 22.52
C TRP A 9 30.17 -6.97 22.80
N LEU A 10 30.45 -5.94 21.99
CA LEU A 10 29.89 -4.59 22.21
C LEU A 10 28.73 -4.20 21.27
N MET A 11 28.23 -5.12 20.44
CA MET A 11 27.11 -4.87 19.51
C MET A 11 25.77 -5.43 20.00
N LEU A 12 25.70 -6.01 21.21
CA LEU A 12 24.49 -6.66 21.73
C LEU A 12 23.65 -5.83 22.72
N LEU A 13 23.97 -4.54 22.95
CA LEU A 13 23.32 -3.72 23.99
C LEU A 13 22.54 -2.50 23.48
N CYS A 14 22.35 -2.34 22.17
CA CYS A 14 21.55 -1.25 21.61
C CYS A 14 20.63 -1.74 20.49
N ALA A 15 19.89 -2.83 20.72
CA ALA A 15 18.61 -2.98 20.06
C ALA A 15 17.59 -2.22 20.92
N PRO A 16 17.15 -1.01 20.56
CA PRO A 16 15.92 -0.51 21.14
C PRO A 16 14.86 -1.57 20.82
N THR A 17 14.29 -2.15 21.86
CA THR A 17 12.95 -2.73 21.80
C THR A 17 12.13 -1.77 20.94
N SER A 18 11.75 -2.19 19.74
CA SER A 18 10.94 -1.38 18.84
C SER A 18 9.70 -0.98 19.61
N MET A 19 9.73 0.27 20.07
CA MET A 19 8.80 0.82 21.02
C MET A 19 7.43 0.78 20.37
N GLN A 20 6.44 0.41 21.18
CA GLN A 20 5.01 0.64 21.07
C GLN A 20 4.54 1.26 19.75
N GLN A 21 3.49 0.67 19.16
CA GLN A 21 2.53 1.40 18.33
C GLN A 21 1.97 2.58 19.14
N GLY A 22 2.76 3.64 19.25
CA GLY A 22 2.45 4.86 19.94
C GLY A 22 1.87 5.79 18.88
N LEU A 23 0.56 5.75 18.73
CA LEU A 23 -0.18 6.94 18.33
C LEU A 23 0.10 8.01 19.39
N GLN A 24 1.21 8.73 19.23
CA GLN A 24 1.53 9.85 20.08
C GLN A 24 0.66 11.01 19.63
N PHE A 25 -0.17 11.50 20.57
CA PHE A 25 -0.96 12.70 20.37
C PHE A 25 -0.01 13.90 20.32
N ASP A 26 0.07 14.56 19.17
CA ASP A 26 0.63 15.90 19.09
C ASP A 26 -0.51 16.91 19.26
N PRO A 27 -0.62 17.58 20.42
CA PRO A 27 -1.65 18.60 20.67
C PRO A 27 -1.56 19.80 19.70
N ASN A 28 -0.42 19.97 19.02
CA ASN A 28 -0.19 21.05 18.07
C ASN A 28 -0.40 20.63 16.61
N ALA A 29 -0.78 19.38 16.34
CA ALA A 29 -1.10 18.93 15.00
C ALA A 29 -2.26 19.77 14.44
N ALA A 30 -1.97 20.56 13.41
CA ALA A 30 -2.87 21.57 12.83
C ALA A 30 -4.19 21.02 12.23
N LEU A 31 -4.41 19.70 12.29
CA LEU A 31 -5.49 19.00 11.58
C LEU A 31 -6.83 18.90 12.34
N ARG A 32 -7.04 19.60 13.46
CA ARG A 32 -8.29 19.51 14.26
C ARG A 32 -8.71 18.05 14.53
N ALA A 33 -7.73 17.18 14.78
CA ALA A 33 -7.91 15.73 14.80
C ALA A 33 -8.29 15.16 16.19
N SER A 34 -8.64 15.99 17.17
CA SER A 34 -8.93 15.54 18.54
C SER A 34 -10.07 14.51 18.60
N GLY A 35 -11.14 14.73 17.82
CA GLY A 35 -12.24 13.77 17.69
C GLY A 35 -11.78 12.43 17.10
N SER A 36 -11.08 12.46 15.97
CA SER A 36 -10.54 11.26 15.33
C SER A 36 -9.54 10.51 16.23
N TYR A 37 -8.74 11.24 17.01
CA TYR A 37 -7.81 10.67 17.97
C TYR A 37 -8.53 9.94 19.10
N GLU A 38 -9.54 10.54 19.73
CA GLU A 38 -10.31 9.86 20.78
C GLU A 38 -11.08 8.65 20.22
N THR A 39 -11.62 8.74 19.00
CA THR A 39 -12.20 7.58 18.31
C THR A 39 -11.16 6.47 18.15
N LEU A 40 -9.97 6.78 17.62
CA LEU A 40 -8.92 5.79 17.40
C LEU A 40 -8.39 5.19 18.71
N LYS A 41 -8.29 5.99 19.78
CA LYS A 41 -7.92 5.53 21.11
C LYS A 41 -8.94 4.55 21.69
N ASN A 42 -10.24 4.82 21.51
CA ASN A 42 -11.31 3.88 21.91
C ASN A 42 -11.25 2.58 21.11
N ILE A 43 -11.07 2.67 19.78
CA ILE A 43 -10.89 1.51 18.90
C ILE A 43 -9.69 0.66 19.36
N TYR A 44 -8.55 1.29 19.62
CA TYR A 44 -7.34 0.62 20.08
C TYR A 44 -7.52 -0.05 21.44
N SER A 45 -8.13 0.65 22.40
CA SER A 45 -8.45 0.09 23.73
C SER A 45 -9.33 -1.17 23.63
N ASN A 46 -10.40 -1.10 22.84
CA ASN A 46 -11.30 -2.23 22.60
C ASN A 46 -10.57 -3.40 21.92
N SER A 47 -9.68 -3.11 20.96
CA SER A 47 -8.86 -4.13 20.30
C SER A 47 -7.93 -4.87 21.27
N LYS A 48 -7.35 -4.14 22.25
CA LYS A 48 -6.46 -4.70 23.27
C LYS A 48 -7.23 -5.60 24.24
N ALA A 49 -8.40 -5.14 24.70
CA ALA A 49 -9.28 -5.93 25.56
C ALA A 49 -9.69 -7.25 24.87
N PHE A 50 -10.02 -7.18 23.57
CA PHE A 50 -10.32 -8.35 22.76
C PHE A 50 -9.15 -9.33 22.66
N LYS A 51 -7.95 -8.83 22.28
CA LYS A 51 -6.71 -9.63 22.21
C LYS A 51 -6.44 -10.34 23.54
N GLN A 52 -6.61 -9.65 24.67
CA GLN A 52 -6.40 -10.22 25.99
C GLN A 52 -7.44 -11.28 26.36
N ALA A 53 -8.71 -11.06 26.03
CA ALA A 53 -9.76 -12.06 26.26
C ALA A 53 -9.48 -13.35 25.48
N PHE A 54 -9.05 -13.24 24.22
CA PHE A 54 -8.62 -14.38 23.41
C PHE A 54 -7.40 -15.10 24.01
N ALA A 55 -6.36 -14.35 24.36
CA ALA A 55 -5.13 -14.92 24.93
C ALA A 55 -5.35 -15.61 26.29
N THR A 56 -6.37 -15.21 27.05
CA THR A 56 -6.70 -15.77 28.38
C THR A 56 -7.76 -16.87 28.34
N GLY A 57 -8.09 -17.41 27.17
CA GLY A 57 -9.09 -18.48 27.02
C GLY A 57 -10.54 -18.04 27.24
N ARG A 58 -10.79 -16.71 27.26
CA ARG A 58 -12.12 -16.10 27.43
C ARG A 58 -12.69 -15.65 26.08
N ALA A 59 -12.34 -16.35 25.00
CA ALA A 59 -12.79 -16.05 23.65
C ALA A 59 -14.33 -16.04 23.54
N SER A 60 -15.03 -16.89 24.28
CA SER A 60 -16.50 -16.91 24.32
C SER A 60 -17.13 -15.64 24.92
N GLN A 61 -16.41 -14.94 25.81
CA GLN A 61 -16.82 -13.63 26.34
C GLN A 61 -16.54 -12.51 25.34
N ALA A 62 -15.45 -12.61 24.58
CA ALA A 62 -15.13 -11.67 23.50
C ALA A 62 -16.06 -11.83 22.28
N CYS A 63 -16.48 -13.06 22.00
CA CYS A 63 -17.33 -13.47 20.88
C CYS A 63 -18.72 -13.97 21.34
N SER A 64 -19.41 -13.20 22.17
CA SER A 64 -20.79 -13.51 22.55
C SER A 64 -21.79 -13.09 21.47
N ARG A 65 -22.98 -13.69 21.47
CA ARG A 65 -24.11 -13.26 20.61
C ARG A 65 -24.76 -11.94 21.08
N SER A 66 -24.29 -11.35 22.18
CA SER A 66 -24.86 -10.11 22.71
C SER A 66 -24.53 -8.93 21.80
N GLN A 67 -25.43 -7.94 21.74
CA GLN A 67 -25.12 -6.64 21.15
C GLN A 67 -23.88 -6.06 21.84
N GLY A 68 -22.89 -5.61 21.05
CA GLY A 68 -21.64 -5.05 21.57
C GLY A 68 -20.41 -5.97 21.50
N SER A 69 -20.57 -7.28 21.25
CA SER A 69 -19.43 -8.16 20.99
C SER A 69 -18.79 -7.86 19.64
N LEU A 70 -17.46 -7.85 19.58
CA LEU A 70 -16.72 -7.64 18.33
C LEU A 70 -16.89 -8.79 17.33
N CYS A 71 -17.28 -9.99 17.77
CA CYS A 71 -17.55 -11.14 16.89
C CYS A 71 -19.04 -11.33 16.61
N SER A 72 -19.91 -10.45 17.13
CA SER A 72 -21.33 -10.53 16.82
C SER A 72 -21.53 -10.22 15.34
N PRO A 73 -22.38 -10.96 14.61
CA PRO A 73 -22.76 -10.60 13.24
C PRO A 73 -23.47 -9.22 13.18
N TYR A 74 -23.86 -8.69 14.35
CA TYR A 74 -24.44 -7.37 14.54
C TYR A 74 -23.45 -6.34 15.10
N SER A 75 -22.13 -6.54 14.97
CA SER A 75 -21.13 -5.50 15.24
C SER A 75 -21.23 -4.41 14.17
N GLN A 76 -22.13 -3.45 14.37
CA GLN A 76 -22.58 -2.54 13.33
C GLN A 76 -21.82 -1.21 13.28
N THR A 77 -21.12 -0.83 14.36
CA THR A 77 -20.43 0.46 14.37
C THR A 77 -19.05 0.36 13.73
N MET A 78 -18.60 1.47 13.13
CA MET A 78 -17.25 1.56 12.55
C MET A 78 -16.17 1.35 13.60
N GLU A 79 -16.42 1.73 14.86
CA GLU A 79 -15.50 1.50 15.97
C GLU A 79 -15.34 0.03 16.30
N GLN A 80 -16.42 -0.75 16.26
CA GLN A 80 -16.36 -2.20 16.49
C GLN A 80 -15.63 -2.92 15.36
N LYS A 81 -15.95 -2.58 14.10
CA LYS A 81 -15.23 -3.09 12.92
C LYS A 81 -13.74 -2.72 12.98
N GLY A 82 -13.43 -1.47 13.30
CA GLY A 82 -12.06 -0.99 13.48
C GLY A 82 -11.34 -1.73 14.61
N ALA A 83 -12.02 -1.98 15.74
CA ALA A 83 -11.41 -2.66 16.88
C ALA A 83 -11.08 -4.10 16.53
N MET A 84 -11.98 -4.79 15.82
CA MET A 84 -11.71 -6.14 15.30
C MET A 84 -10.57 -6.13 14.27
N LEU A 85 -10.53 -5.16 13.36
CA LEU A 85 -9.45 -5.02 12.39
C LEU A 85 -8.09 -4.84 13.07
N ILE A 86 -7.97 -3.94 14.03
CA ILE A 86 -6.72 -3.74 14.81
C ILE A 86 -6.41 -4.98 15.66
N ALA A 87 -7.43 -5.66 16.20
CA ALA A 87 -7.25 -6.86 17.01
C ALA A 87 -6.79 -8.08 16.21
N THR A 88 -7.11 -8.13 14.91
CA THR A 88 -6.74 -9.24 14.03
C THR A 88 -5.54 -8.93 13.14
N SER A 89 -5.15 -7.66 13.04
CA SER A 89 -3.94 -7.24 12.33
C SER A 89 -2.66 -7.61 13.10
N PRO A 90 -1.59 -7.99 12.39
CA PRO A 90 -0.30 -8.25 13.00
C PRO A 90 0.30 -6.96 13.60
N GLN A 91 1.20 -7.10 14.60
CA GLN A 91 1.85 -5.95 15.23
C GLN A 91 2.82 -5.23 14.29
N SER A 92 3.43 -5.98 13.38
CA SER A 92 4.24 -5.47 12.28
C SER A 92 3.81 -6.17 11.00
N PHE A 93 3.85 -5.43 9.89
CA PHE A 93 3.53 -5.96 8.58
C PHE A 93 4.52 -5.38 7.58
N ASP A 94 5.09 -6.26 6.77
CA ASP A 94 5.95 -5.88 5.65
C ASP A 94 5.44 -6.58 4.39
N ALA A 95 4.84 -5.81 3.49
CA ALA A 95 4.29 -6.32 2.24
C ALA A 95 5.36 -6.90 1.29
N ARG A 96 6.65 -6.66 1.56
CA ARG A 96 7.78 -7.28 0.86
C ARG A 96 8.11 -8.68 1.38
N SER A 97 7.65 -9.04 2.57
CA SER A 97 7.98 -10.30 3.21
C SER A 97 7.03 -11.40 2.74
N HIS A 98 7.58 -12.40 2.03
CA HIS A 98 6.82 -13.60 1.66
C HIS A 98 6.20 -14.29 2.88
N GLY A 99 6.86 -14.25 4.04
CA GLY A 99 6.32 -14.82 5.28
C GLY A 99 5.11 -14.05 5.81
N ALA A 100 5.12 -12.72 5.74
CA ALA A 100 4.00 -11.89 6.17
C ALA A 100 2.80 -11.94 5.20
N MET A 101 3.08 -12.18 3.91
CA MET A 101 2.08 -12.26 2.84
C MET A 101 1.59 -13.69 2.56
N GLY A 102 2.24 -14.71 3.13
CA GLY A 102 1.84 -16.11 3.03
C GLY A 102 2.33 -16.87 1.79
N SER A 103 3.24 -16.31 0.99
CA SER A 103 4.09 -16.98 -0.03
C SER A 103 4.59 -16.05 -1.14
N PHE A 104 4.15 -14.79 -1.21
CA PHE A 104 4.50 -13.84 -2.27
C PHE A 104 4.95 -12.47 -1.73
N SER A 105 5.63 -11.66 -2.51
CA SER A 105 5.88 -10.24 -2.21
C SER A 105 4.85 -9.38 -2.95
N ALA A 106 4.11 -8.56 -2.22
CA ALA A 106 3.20 -7.59 -2.83
C ALA A 106 3.90 -6.33 -3.32
N VAL A 107 5.22 -6.20 -3.15
CA VAL A 107 5.96 -5.00 -3.56
C VAL A 107 7.02 -5.40 -4.57
N ALA A 108 6.98 -4.75 -5.74
CA ALA A 108 7.92 -4.98 -6.83
C ALA A 108 9.30 -4.34 -6.54
N GLN A 109 10.28 -4.60 -7.40
CA GLN A 109 11.59 -3.96 -7.28
C GLN A 109 11.46 -2.42 -7.39
N PRO A 110 12.23 -1.66 -6.59
CA PRO A 110 12.27 -0.21 -6.73
C PRO A 110 12.75 0.22 -8.12
N LYS A 111 12.17 1.30 -8.65
CA LYS A 111 12.56 1.93 -9.93
C LYS A 111 12.99 3.38 -9.69
N ASP A 112 13.77 3.94 -10.61
CA ASP A 112 14.29 5.31 -10.54
C ASP A 112 13.65 6.18 -11.62
N GLN A 113 12.88 7.20 -11.21
CA GLN A 113 12.25 8.17 -12.11
C GLN A 113 13.23 9.23 -12.63
N GLY A 114 14.43 9.32 -12.05
CA GLY A 114 15.41 10.36 -12.33
C GLY A 114 14.92 11.77 -11.95
N GLN A 115 15.28 12.77 -12.75
CA GLN A 115 14.94 14.18 -12.52
C GLN A 115 13.56 14.58 -13.06
N CYS A 116 12.76 13.59 -13.48
CA CYS A 116 11.48 13.84 -14.13
C CYS A 116 10.34 14.04 -13.12
N ASN A 117 9.38 14.91 -13.43
CA ASN A 117 8.21 15.17 -12.59
C ASN A 117 7.12 14.06 -12.68
N SER A 118 7.55 12.81 -12.82
CA SER A 118 6.73 11.61 -13.04
C SER A 118 6.45 10.78 -11.77
N CYS A 119 6.75 11.29 -10.57
CA CYS A 119 6.63 10.55 -9.31
C CYS A 119 5.23 9.95 -9.09
N VAL A 120 4.18 10.66 -9.49
CA VAL A 120 2.79 10.18 -9.40
C VAL A 120 2.57 8.96 -10.29
N ALA A 121 3.17 8.93 -11.49
CA ALA A 121 3.06 7.79 -12.39
C ALA A 121 3.70 6.53 -11.79
N PHE A 122 4.92 6.68 -11.27
CA PHE A 122 5.67 5.61 -10.59
C PHE A 122 4.90 5.10 -9.35
N ALA A 123 4.43 6.01 -8.50
CA ALA A 123 3.68 5.65 -7.30
C ALA A 123 2.38 4.88 -7.63
N LEU A 124 1.66 5.30 -8.67
CA LEU A 124 0.42 4.66 -9.07
C LEU A 124 0.63 3.30 -9.70
N LEU A 125 1.62 3.14 -10.58
CA LEU A 125 1.93 1.83 -11.16
C LEU A 125 2.48 0.87 -10.11
N ALA A 126 3.31 1.32 -9.18
CA ALA A 126 3.75 0.50 -8.05
C ALA A 126 2.55 0.06 -7.17
N ALA A 127 1.60 0.96 -6.90
CA ALA A 127 0.38 0.62 -6.17
C ALA A 127 -0.51 -0.37 -6.94
N ALA A 128 -0.64 -0.20 -8.26
CA ALA A 128 -1.38 -1.10 -9.13
C ALA A 128 -0.74 -2.51 -9.17
N GLN A 129 0.58 -2.59 -9.33
CA GLN A 129 1.34 -3.84 -9.26
C GLN A 129 1.12 -4.54 -7.90
N SER A 130 1.15 -3.77 -6.81
CA SER A 130 0.93 -4.30 -5.47
C SER A 130 -0.51 -4.82 -5.28
N ALA A 131 -1.50 -4.09 -5.79
CA ALA A 131 -2.89 -4.49 -5.74
C ALA A 131 -3.14 -5.78 -6.54
N MET A 132 -2.55 -5.91 -7.73
CA MET A 132 -2.63 -7.11 -8.55
C MET A 132 -1.96 -8.31 -7.87
N ALA A 133 -0.77 -8.11 -7.31
CA ALA A 133 -0.06 -9.14 -6.53
C ALA A 133 -0.92 -9.66 -5.38
N CYS A 134 -1.53 -8.76 -4.61
CA CYS A 134 -2.44 -9.12 -3.52
C CYS A 134 -3.68 -9.89 -4.00
N ALA A 135 -4.30 -9.43 -5.08
CA ALA A 135 -5.52 -10.04 -5.63
C ALA A 135 -5.26 -11.44 -6.20
N LEU A 136 -4.12 -11.61 -6.88
CA LEU A 136 -3.74 -12.85 -7.57
C LEU A 136 -2.88 -13.79 -6.71
N LYS A 137 -2.43 -13.33 -5.53
CA LYS A 137 -1.54 -14.05 -4.60
C LYS A 137 -0.25 -14.53 -5.26
N GLN A 138 0.40 -13.62 -5.98
CA GLN A 138 1.67 -13.89 -6.65
C GLN A 138 2.58 -12.67 -6.53
N ASP A 139 3.87 -12.85 -6.83
CA ASP A 139 4.85 -11.78 -6.70
C ASP A 139 4.51 -10.58 -7.59
N ALA A 140 4.66 -9.39 -7.02
CA ALA A 140 4.54 -8.14 -7.77
C ALA A 140 5.65 -8.06 -8.82
N SER A 141 5.24 -7.75 -10.05
CA SER A 141 6.11 -7.55 -11.20
C SER A 141 6.45 -6.07 -11.36
N SER A 142 7.71 -5.73 -11.63
CA SER A 142 8.15 -4.38 -11.99
C SER A 142 8.12 -4.13 -13.51
N SER A 143 7.49 -5.02 -14.25
CA SER A 143 7.53 -5.04 -15.72
C SER A 143 6.71 -3.96 -16.39
N ILE A 144 5.84 -3.21 -15.70
CA ILE A 144 4.99 -2.22 -16.38
C ILE A 144 5.81 -0.98 -16.71
N SER A 145 5.70 -0.47 -17.95
CA SER A 145 6.40 0.74 -18.38
C SER A 145 5.74 2.02 -17.84
N GLU A 146 6.44 2.74 -16.96
CA GLU A 146 6.06 4.09 -16.57
C GLU A 146 6.22 5.08 -17.73
N GLN A 147 7.11 4.80 -18.69
CA GLN A 147 7.29 5.62 -19.88
C GLN A 147 6.01 5.62 -20.73
N ASP A 148 5.47 4.44 -21.08
CA ASP A 148 4.26 4.32 -21.90
C ASP A 148 3.05 4.83 -21.13
N PHE A 149 2.98 4.53 -19.82
CA PHE A 149 1.92 5.05 -18.98
C PHE A 149 1.93 6.59 -18.97
N PHE A 150 3.02 7.23 -18.57
CA PHE A 150 3.07 8.67 -18.32
C PHE A 150 3.01 9.53 -19.60
N PHE A 151 3.73 9.14 -20.65
CA PHE A 151 3.85 9.95 -21.87
C PHE A 151 2.79 9.61 -22.93
N CYS A 152 2.26 8.38 -22.96
CA CYS A 152 1.53 7.87 -24.13
C CYS A 152 0.09 7.44 -23.86
N LYS A 153 -0.17 6.65 -22.81
CA LYS A 153 -1.50 6.05 -22.56
C LYS A 153 -2.39 6.87 -21.65
N SER A 154 -1.78 7.67 -20.78
CA SER A 154 -2.50 8.49 -19.79
C SER A 154 -2.74 9.94 -20.25
N VAL A 155 -2.46 10.26 -21.51
CA VAL A 155 -2.74 11.56 -22.12
C VAL A 155 -4.07 11.55 -22.84
N SER A 156 -4.80 12.66 -22.77
CA SER A 156 -5.96 12.90 -23.62
C SER A 156 -5.53 13.04 -25.09
N GLN A 157 -6.46 12.90 -26.03
CA GLN A 157 -6.13 13.08 -27.45
C GLN A 157 -5.60 14.50 -27.70
N GLY A 158 -4.36 14.61 -28.19
CA GLY A 158 -3.68 15.88 -28.45
C GLY A 158 -3.01 16.52 -27.23
N GLU A 159 -3.04 15.87 -26.06
CA GLU A 159 -2.23 16.24 -24.91
C GLU A 159 -0.83 15.61 -25.05
N GLU A 160 0.21 16.43 -24.88
CA GLU A 160 1.59 15.97 -24.79
C GLU A 160 2.08 16.17 -23.37
N ARG A 161 2.79 15.18 -22.83
CA ARG A 161 3.55 15.36 -21.58
C ARG A 161 5.02 15.48 -21.86
N THR A 162 5.63 16.28 -21.01
CA THR A 162 7.07 16.49 -20.99
C THR A 162 7.58 16.13 -19.61
N CYS A 163 8.90 16.07 -19.49
CA CYS A 163 9.51 15.70 -18.22
C CYS A 163 9.31 16.73 -17.10
N SER A 164 8.94 17.97 -17.44
CA SER A 164 8.57 19.01 -16.48
C SER A 164 7.07 19.00 -16.12
N SER A 165 6.24 18.31 -16.92
CA SER A 165 4.82 18.12 -16.63
C SER A 165 4.64 17.24 -15.39
N SER A 166 3.58 17.48 -14.61
CA SER A 166 3.27 16.68 -13.43
C SER A 166 1.77 16.48 -13.26
N TRP A 167 1.40 15.68 -12.26
CA TRP A 167 0.03 15.39 -11.89
C TRP A 167 -0.20 15.66 -10.41
N SER A 168 -1.44 16.01 -10.08
CA SER A 168 -1.98 15.67 -8.77
C SER A 168 -2.26 14.16 -8.69
N MET A 169 -2.20 13.59 -7.49
CA MET A 169 -2.52 12.17 -7.28
C MET A 169 -3.89 11.79 -7.87
N ARG A 170 -4.89 12.68 -7.73
CA ARG A 170 -6.23 12.48 -8.28
C ARG A 170 -6.23 12.33 -9.81
N GLN A 171 -5.54 13.23 -10.53
CA GLN A 171 -5.46 13.15 -11.99
C GLN A 171 -4.79 11.86 -12.45
N GLY A 172 -3.73 11.42 -11.76
CA GLY A 172 -3.09 10.15 -12.07
C GLY A 172 -4.02 8.94 -11.86
N ILE A 173 -4.80 8.91 -10.77
CA ILE A 173 -5.79 7.85 -10.52
C ILE A 173 -6.85 7.83 -11.62
N GLU A 174 -7.40 9.00 -11.98
CA GLU A 174 -8.39 9.15 -13.04
C GLU A 174 -7.83 8.63 -14.38
N ALA A 175 -6.55 8.91 -14.69
CA ALA A 175 -5.90 8.42 -15.89
C ALA A 175 -5.66 6.89 -15.88
N LEU A 176 -5.22 6.32 -14.74
CA LEU A 176 -5.06 4.87 -14.58
C LEU A 176 -6.38 4.13 -14.80
N VAL A 177 -7.47 4.65 -14.23
CA VAL A 177 -8.82 4.08 -14.38
C VAL A 177 -9.32 4.23 -15.81
N ALA A 178 -9.21 5.41 -16.42
CA ALA A 178 -9.63 5.65 -17.80
C ALA A 178 -8.92 4.71 -18.78
N MET A 179 -7.60 4.51 -18.59
CA MET A 179 -6.81 3.57 -19.37
C MET A 179 -7.27 2.11 -19.18
N SER A 180 -7.53 1.70 -17.94
CA SER A 180 -8.04 0.36 -17.62
C SER A 180 -9.41 0.10 -18.26
N VAL A 181 -10.33 1.07 -18.20
CA VAL A 181 -11.66 0.96 -18.81
C VAL A 181 -11.58 0.90 -20.35
N ALA A 182 -10.65 1.64 -20.94
CA ALA A 182 -10.42 1.64 -22.39
C ALA A 182 -9.63 0.41 -22.89
N GLY A 183 -9.16 -0.48 -22.00
CA GLY A 183 -8.29 -1.60 -22.36
C GLY A 183 -6.93 -1.18 -22.93
N LYS A 184 -6.50 0.07 -22.68
CA LYS A 184 -5.28 0.67 -23.23
C LYS A 184 -4.08 0.50 -22.30
N HIS A 185 -3.90 -0.69 -21.73
CA HIS A 185 -2.86 -0.95 -20.73
C HIS A 185 -1.44 -0.57 -21.23
N PRO A 186 -0.55 -0.12 -20.33
CA PRO A 186 0.82 0.18 -20.71
C PRO A 186 1.54 -1.10 -21.13
N VAL A 187 2.44 -0.97 -22.10
CA VAL A 187 3.35 -2.06 -22.45
C VAL A 187 4.32 -2.36 -21.32
N ILE A 188 5.04 -3.48 -21.44
CA ILE A 188 6.11 -3.83 -20.51
C ILE A 188 7.35 -2.93 -20.70
N GLU A 189 8.17 -2.82 -19.65
CA GLU A 189 9.41 -2.06 -19.58
C GLU A 189 10.39 -2.46 -20.68
N ASP A 190 10.44 -3.75 -21.05
CA ASP A 190 11.29 -4.21 -22.16
C ASP A 190 10.87 -3.61 -23.51
N CYS A 191 9.58 -3.33 -23.69
CA CYS A 191 9.06 -2.68 -24.90
C CYS A 191 9.33 -1.18 -24.91
N MET A 192 9.21 -0.55 -23.74
CA MET A 192 9.45 0.88 -23.60
C MET A 192 10.17 1.17 -22.28
N PRO A 193 11.51 1.07 -22.28
CA PRO A 193 12.30 1.37 -21.10
C PRO A 193 12.17 2.83 -20.70
N TRP A 194 12.30 3.10 -19.40
CA TRP A 194 12.31 4.47 -18.88
C TRP A 194 13.43 5.29 -19.53
N ASN A 195 13.02 6.29 -20.32
CA ASN A 195 13.92 7.24 -20.97
C ASN A 195 13.22 8.60 -21.06
N PRO A 196 13.23 9.38 -19.98
CA PRO A 196 12.52 10.65 -19.93
C PRO A 196 13.13 11.73 -20.84
N SER A 197 14.37 11.51 -21.32
CA SER A 197 15.02 12.38 -22.30
C SER A 197 14.46 12.20 -23.72
N ASN A 198 13.77 11.09 -23.99
CA ASN A 198 13.14 10.81 -25.27
C ASN A 198 11.68 10.33 -25.07
N PRO A 199 10.72 11.24 -24.83
CA PRO A 199 9.32 10.92 -24.53
C PRO A 199 8.51 10.47 -25.76
N THR A 200 9.11 9.69 -26.67
CA THR A 200 8.44 9.23 -27.89
C THR A 200 7.57 8.02 -27.64
N CYS A 201 6.34 8.05 -28.17
CA CYS A 201 5.39 6.93 -28.12
C CYS A 201 5.54 5.94 -29.27
N SER A 202 6.78 5.69 -29.70
CA SER A 202 7.12 4.73 -30.75
C SER A 202 7.78 3.51 -30.12
N TYR A 203 7.24 2.32 -30.37
CA TYR A 203 7.75 1.05 -29.85
C TYR A 203 7.34 -0.11 -30.76
N ASP A 204 8.20 -1.13 -30.82
CA ASP A 204 8.07 -2.24 -31.77
C ASP A 204 7.27 -3.44 -31.23
N CYS A 205 6.87 -3.43 -29.95
CA CYS A 205 6.11 -4.52 -29.34
C CYS A 205 4.89 -4.06 -28.54
N GLN A 206 3.86 -4.91 -28.50
CA GLN A 206 2.59 -4.62 -27.82
C GLN A 206 2.41 -5.49 -26.57
N ASP A 207 3.50 -6.01 -26.03
CA ASP A 207 3.46 -6.90 -24.89
C ASP A 207 3.04 -6.14 -23.64
N VAL A 208 2.04 -6.68 -22.96
CA VAL A 208 1.43 -6.11 -21.76
C VAL A 208 1.48 -7.17 -20.67
N GLU A 209 1.79 -6.76 -19.45
CA GLU A 209 1.80 -7.61 -18.27
C GLU A 209 0.48 -8.40 -18.13
N GLY A 210 0.58 -9.73 -18.00
CA GLY A 210 -0.58 -10.61 -18.00
C GLY A 210 -1.54 -10.33 -16.85
N MET A 211 -1.03 -9.85 -15.72
CA MET A 211 -1.84 -9.45 -14.56
C MET A 211 -2.80 -8.31 -14.86
N LEU A 212 -2.39 -7.33 -15.68
CA LEU A 212 -3.22 -6.16 -16.00
C LEU A 212 -4.50 -6.54 -16.75
N LYS A 213 -4.49 -7.70 -17.44
CA LYS A 213 -5.63 -8.21 -18.22
C LYS A 213 -6.64 -8.99 -17.38
N GLN A 214 -6.30 -9.35 -16.13
CA GLN A 214 -7.10 -10.24 -15.29
C GLN A 214 -8.11 -9.50 -14.39
N GLY A 215 -8.20 -8.17 -14.51
CA GLY A 215 -9.11 -7.37 -13.69
C GLY A 215 -9.26 -5.94 -14.18
N SER A 216 -9.92 -5.12 -13.38
CA SER A 216 -10.15 -3.70 -13.64
C SER A 216 -9.82 -2.88 -12.41
N PHE A 217 -9.26 -1.69 -12.62
CA PHE A 217 -9.05 -0.73 -11.54
C PHE A 217 -10.26 0.18 -11.37
N SER A 218 -10.66 0.38 -10.12
CA SER A 218 -11.60 1.42 -9.72
C SER A 218 -11.08 2.12 -8.47
N TYR A 219 -11.60 3.30 -8.17
CA TYR A 219 -11.29 3.99 -6.93
C TYR A 219 -12.58 4.39 -6.24
N VAL A 220 -12.53 4.38 -4.91
CA VAL A 220 -13.61 4.80 -4.02
C VAL A 220 -12.97 5.76 -3.02
N ARG A 221 -13.69 6.83 -2.67
CA ARG A 221 -13.16 7.75 -1.66
C ARG A 221 -13.15 7.06 -0.29
N LEU A 222 -12.16 7.36 0.54
CA LEU A 222 -12.05 6.75 1.87
C LEU A 222 -13.27 7.03 2.78
N ASP A 223 -13.96 8.15 2.55
CA ASP A 223 -15.18 8.54 3.28
C ASP A 223 -16.47 7.93 2.70
N SER A 224 -16.38 7.08 1.69
CA SER A 224 -17.51 6.30 1.21
C SER A 224 -17.81 5.16 2.18
N ALA A 225 -19.07 4.75 2.30
CA ALA A 225 -19.40 3.51 3.00
C ALA A 225 -18.80 2.30 2.25
N TRP A 226 -18.14 1.41 2.99
CA TRP A 226 -17.54 0.15 2.52
C TRP A 226 -18.42 -1.03 2.93
#